data_AF-A0A8T0DVC2-F1
#
_entry.id   AF-A0A8T0DVC2-F1
#
_cell.length_a   1.000
_cell.length_b   1.000
_cell.length_c   1.000
_cell.angle_alpha   90.00
_cell.angle_beta   90.00
_cell.angle_gamma   90.00
#
_symmetry.space_group_name_H-M   'P 1'
#
loop_
_entity.id
_entity.type
_entity.pdbx_description
1 polymer ?
#
loop_
_entity_poly.entity_id
_entity_poly.type
_entity_poly.pdbx_seq_one_letter_code
_entity_poly.pdbx_strand_id
1 'polypeptide(L)'
;ARCDQCVFRFEHHCVWTNCCIGGLNYAYFLLWVTSLLALTVNDTWLIIRMLREHIQETRLWQAYYVDSDGQIKPMDYTTLVQHLFMSFPFVVPMLLLFGLISLGLAAYLTLHLWLSCTNQTSTEFHFPSSRRGELVRQRPSYCRRYYDRGGLWANLCEVFGYQTTNLLREMRRRLPAQMEFKTH
;
A
#
# COMPACT_ATOMS: atom_id res chain seq x y z
N ALA A 1 21.98 -6.85 3.92
CA ALA A 1 21.89 -5.65 4.78
C ALA A 1 21.63 -4.46 3.86
N ARG A 2 20.61 -3.62 4.11
CA ARG A 2 20.36 -2.44 3.25
C ARG A 2 20.28 -1.10 4.01
N CYS A 3 20.19 -1.15 5.34
CA CYS A 3 20.54 -0.04 6.21
C CYS A 3 21.51 -0.67 7.22
N ASP A 4 22.77 -0.26 7.29
CA ASP A 4 23.77 -0.83 8.21
C ASP A 4 23.53 -0.37 9.67
N GLN A 5 22.27 -0.39 10.11
CA GLN A 5 21.78 0.12 11.37
C GLN A 5 20.59 -0.73 11.84
N CYS A 6 20.47 -0.91 13.16
CA CYS A 6 19.34 -1.60 13.77
C CYS A 6 18.12 -0.68 13.83
N VAL A 7 16.98 -1.14 13.29
CA VAL A 7 15.72 -0.39 13.27
C VAL A 7 14.73 -0.98 14.26
N PHE A 8 14.21 -0.15 15.17
CA PHE A 8 13.22 -0.57 16.16
C PHE A 8 11.93 -1.04 15.47
N ARG A 9 11.47 -2.25 15.83
CA ARG A 9 10.29 -2.93 15.24
C ARG A 9 10.31 -2.83 13.72
N PHE A 10 11.33 -3.45 13.12
CA PHE A 10 11.56 -3.41 11.68
C PHE A 10 10.40 -4.06 10.90
N GLU A 11 9.89 -3.34 9.91
CA GLU A 11 8.89 -3.84 8.96
C GLU A 11 9.57 -4.34 7.69
N HIS A 12 10.11 -3.40 6.91
CA HIS A 12 10.79 -3.64 5.64
C HIS A 12 11.65 -2.42 5.27
N HIS A 13 12.57 -2.62 4.33
CA HIS A 13 13.27 -1.52 3.67
C HIS A 13 12.49 -1.15 2.39
N CYS A 14 11.92 0.05 2.37
CA CYS A 14 11.15 0.53 1.23
C CYS A 14 12.08 1.19 0.22
N VAL A 15 12.18 0.59 -0.97
CA VAL A 15 13.00 1.13 -2.07
C VAL A 15 12.46 2.47 -2.57
N TRP A 16 11.13 2.66 -2.51
CA TRP A 16 10.45 3.86 -3.00
C TRP A 16 10.72 5.11 -2.16
N THR A 17 10.85 4.94 -0.84
CA THR A 17 11.22 6.03 0.07
C THR A 17 12.72 6.04 0.37
N ASN A 18 13.46 5.07 -0.15
CA ASN A 18 14.87 4.81 0.15
C ASN A 18 15.17 4.82 1.67
N CYS A 19 14.21 4.35 2.47
CA CYS A 19 14.26 4.40 3.93
C CYS A 19 13.84 3.06 4.53
N CYS A 20 14.42 2.74 5.69
CA CYS A 20 13.93 1.64 6.49
C CYS A 20 12.64 2.04 7.24
N ILE A 21 11.59 1.24 7.09
CA ILE A 21 10.30 1.42 7.77
C ILE A 21 10.28 0.54 9.01
N GLY A 22 9.87 1.10 10.15
CA GLY A 22 9.74 0.41 11.42
C GLY A 22 8.80 1.16 12.37
N GLY A 23 8.79 0.78 13.65
CA GLY A 23 7.75 1.22 14.59
C GLY A 23 7.63 2.75 14.77
N LEU A 24 8.70 3.51 14.52
CA LEU A 24 8.72 4.97 14.66
C LEU A 24 8.11 5.73 13.48
N ASN A 25 8.17 5.16 12.27
CA ASN A 25 7.71 5.83 11.05
C ASN A 25 6.60 5.07 10.33
N TYR A 26 6.15 3.94 10.87
CA TYR A 26 5.13 3.09 10.26
C TYR A 26 3.78 3.82 10.07
N ALA A 27 3.34 4.63 11.05
CA ALA A 27 2.12 5.42 10.90
C ALA A 27 2.19 6.44 9.76
N TYR A 28 3.33 7.13 9.62
CA TYR A 28 3.56 8.06 8.51
C TYR A 28 3.61 7.33 7.17
N PHE A 29 4.19 6.13 7.14
CA PHE A 29 4.20 5.29 5.94
C PHE A 29 2.78 4.89 5.51
N LEU A 30 1.94 4.44 6.45
CA LEU A 30 0.54 4.09 6.14
C LEU A 30 -0.25 5.31 5.66
N LEU A 31 -0.05 6.47 6.28
CA LEU A 31 -0.67 7.71 5.83
C LEU A 31 -0.22 8.07 4.41
N TRP A 32 1.07 7.98 4.12
CA TRP A 32 1.62 8.24 2.78
C TRP A 32 1.02 7.32 1.71
N VAL A 33 0.96 6.00 1.96
CA VAL A 33 0.33 5.03 1.04
C VAL A 33 -1.16 5.35 0.84
N THR A 34 -1.86 5.71 1.92
CA THR A 34 -3.28 6.08 1.87
C THR A 34 -3.50 7.35 1.04
N SER A 35 -2.66 8.36 1.21
CA SER A 35 -2.71 9.59 0.41
C SER A 35 -2.43 9.31 -1.06
N LEU A 36 -1.46 8.44 -1.39
CA LEU A 36 -1.21 8.03 -2.77
C LEU A 36 -2.42 7.32 -3.39
N LEU A 37 -3.05 6.40 -2.67
CA LEU A 37 -4.26 5.73 -3.13
C LEU A 37 -5.40 6.73 -3.39
N ALA A 38 -5.60 7.70 -2.49
CA ALA A 38 -6.63 8.73 -2.66
C ALA A 38 -6.38 9.57 -3.91
N LEU A 39 -5.13 9.95 -4.17
CA LEU A 39 -4.74 10.69 -5.38
C LEU A 39 -5.04 9.88 -6.64
N THR A 40 -4.57 8.63 -6.72
CA THR A 40 -4.74 7.82 -7.94
C THR A 40 -6.19 7.47 -8.21
N VAL A 41 -7.00 7.27 -7.17
CA VAL A 41 -8.46 7.08 -7.30
C VAL A 41 -9.14 8.35 -7.80
N ASN A 42 -8.78 9.52 -7.25
CA ASN A 42 -9.31 10.80 -7.70
C ASN A 42 -8.96 11.08 -9.17
N ASP A 43 -7.71 10.82 -9.57
CA ASP A 43 -7.24 11.01 -10.94
C ASP A 43 -7.99 10.09 -11.90
N THR A 44 -8.15 8.81 -11.54
CA THR A 44 -8.95 7.84 -12.31
C THR A 44 -10.39 8.32 -12.48
N TRP A 45 -11.02 8.80 -11.40
CA TRP A 45 -12.38 9.34 -11.44
C TRP A 45 -12.51 10.57 -12.34
N LEU A 46 -11.57 11.51 -12.24
CA LEU A 46 -11.56 12.73 -13.04
C LEU A 46 -11.41 12.41 -14.54
N ILE A 47 -10.52 11.48 -14.90
CA ILE A 47 -10.32 11.07 -16.30
C ILE A 47 -11.60 10.41 -16.85
N ILE A 48 -12.24 9.52 -16.08
CA ILE A 48 -13.51 8.90 -16.50
C ILE A 48 -14.58 9.97 -16.71
N ARG A 49 -14.66 10.96 -15.82
CA ARG A 49 -15.64 12.06 -15.94
C ARG A 49 -15.40 12.88 -17.20
N MET A 50 -14.16 13.31 -17.44
CA MET A 50 -13.75 14.03 -18.65
C MET A 50 -14.08 13.26 -19.94
N LEU A 51 -13.74 11.97 -20.01
CA LEU A 51 -14.05 11.15 -21.19
C LEU A 51 -15.56 11.01 -21.40
N ARG A 52 -16.34 10.83 -20.34
CA ARG A 52 -17.81 10.75 -20.42
C ARG A 52 -18.43 12.05 -20.94
N GLU A 53 -18.00 13.19 -20.41
CA GLU A 53 -18.46 14.51 -20.85
C GLU A 53 -18.12 14.71 -22.34
N HIS A 54 -16.88 14.40 -22.74
CA HIS A 54 -16.47 14.49 -24.15
C HIS A 54 -17.32 13.61 -25.07
N ILE A 55 -17.58 12.35 -24.70
CA ILE A 55 -18.40 11.41 -25.48
C ILE A 55 -19.85 11.91 -25.64
N GLN A 56 -20.40 12.54 -24.60
CA GLN A 56 -21.76 13.09 -24.64
C GLN A 56 -21.85 14.35 -25.50
N GLU A 57 -20.90 15.28 -25.37
CA GLU A 57 -20.89 16.53 -26.15
C GLU A 57 -20.72 16.28 -27.64
N THR A 58 -19.83 15.36 -27.99
CA THR A 58 -19.57 14.97 -29.40
C THR A 58 -20.60 13.99 -29.95
N ARG A 59 -21.53 13.50 -29.11
CA ARG A 59 -22.57 12.52 -29.47
C ARG A 59 -21.98 11.28 -30.17
N LEU A 60 -20.82 10.81 -29.71
CA LEU A 60 -20.12 9.68 -30.34
C LEU A 60 -20.93 8.39 -30.35
N TRP A 61 -21.82 8.18 -29.36
CA TRP A 61 -22.72 7.04 -29.34
C TRP A 61 -23.76 7.03 -30.47
N GLN A 62 -24.08 8.20 -31.02
CA GLN A 62 -25.00 8.35 -32.15
C GLN A 62 -24.26 8.48 -33.50
N ALA A 63 -22.93 8.44 -33.50
CA ALA A 63 -22.13 8.53 -34.70
C ALA A 63 -22.08 7.19 -35.46
N TYR A 64 -21.89 7.28 -36.78
CA TYR A 64 -21.71 6.14 -37.68
C TYR A 64 -20.30 6.13 -38.23
N TYR A 65 -19.74 4.95 -38.45
CA TYR A 65 -18.45 4.77 -39.12
C TYR A 65 -18.59 3.93 -40.38
N VAL A 66 -17.69 4.14 -41.33
CA VAL A 66 -17.59 3.37 -42.56
C VAL A 66 -16.46 2.37 -42.39
N ASP A 67 -16.77 1.08 -42.48
CA ASP A 67 -15.79 0.00 -42.41
C ASP A 67 -14.98 -0.11 -43.70
N SER A 68 -13.94 -0.93 -43.70
CA SER A 68 -13.07 -1.22 -44.86
C SER A 68 -13.85 -1.74 -46.08
N ASP A 69 -14.98 -2.43 -45.83
CA ASP A 69 -15.91 -2.94 -46.86
C ASP A 69 -16.93 -1.89 -47.33
N GLY A 70 -16.80 -0.63 -46.90
CA GLY A 70 -17.71 0.47 -47.25
C GLY A 70 -19.08 0.43 -46.56
N GLN A 71 -19.28 -0.49 -45.61
CA GLN A 71 -20.54 -0.64 -44.87
C GLN A 71 -20.65 0.39 -43.74
N ILE A 72 -21.81 1.03 -43.62
CA ILE A 72 -22.11 1.98 -42.53
C ILE A 72 -22.54 1.18 -41.30
N LYS A 73 -21.75 1.24 -40.23
CA LYS A 73 -22.04 0.57 -38.96
C LYS A 73 -22.20 1.61 -37.83
N PRO A 74 -23.12 1.38 -36.88
CA PRO A 74 -23.23 2.21 -35.69
C PRO A 74 -22.00 2.03 -34.80
N MET A 75 -21.66 3.04 -34.00
CA MET A 75 -20.50 3.01 -33.10
C MET A 75 -20.52 1.80 -32.16
N ASP A 76 -19.42 1.02 -32.17
CA ASP A 76 -19.17 -0.07 -31.22
C ASP A 76 -18.15 0.38 -30.15
N TYR A 77 -18.06 -0.35 -29.03
CA TYR A 77 -17.11 -0.09 -27.96
C TYR A 77 -15.65 -0.12 -28.44
N THR A 78 -15.31 -1.07 -29.33
CA THR A 78 -13.95 -1.20 -29.86
C THR A 78 -13.54 0.03 -30.67
N THR A 79 -14.42 0.45 -31.59
CA THR A 79 -14.25 1.67 -32.40
C THR A 79 -14.22 2.92 -31.53
N LEU A 80 -15.06 3.00 -30.49
CA LEU A 80 -15.06 4.12 -29.56
C LEU A 80 -13.74 4.24 -28.81
N VAL A 81 -13.22 3.13 -28.27
CA VAL A 81 -11.93 3.12 -27.57
C VAL A 81 -10.80 3.49 -28.53
N GLN A 82 -10.81 2.96 -29.75
CA GLN A 82 -9.84 3.32 -30.79
C GLN A 82 -9.91 4.82 -31.12
N HIS A 83 -11.12 5.36 -31.28
CA HIS A 83 -11.32 6.79 -31.55
C HIS A 83 -10.80 7.65 -30.40
N LEU A 84 -11.14 7.32 -29.15
CA LEU A 84 -10.66 8.05 -27.97
C LEU A 84 -9.14 7.97 -27.83
N PHE A 85 -8.54 6.82 -28.16
CA PHE A 85 -7.08 6.66 -28.15
C PHE A 85 -6.41 7.51 -29.22
N MET A 86 -6.97 7.57 -30.43
CA MET A 86 -6.45 8.43 -31.50
C MET A 86 -6.61 9.91 -31.19
N SER A 87 -7.72 10.31 -30.58
CA SER A 87 -7.98 11.70 -30.16
C SER A 87 -7.13 12.12 -28.97
N PHE A 88 -6.93 11.22 -27.99
CA PHE A 88 -6.20 11.48 -26.75
C PHE A 88 -5.22 10.34 -26.42
N PRO A 89 -4.08 10.24 -27.15
CA PRO A 89 -3.15 9.13 -27.03
C PRO A 89 -2.49 8.99 -25.66
N PHE A 90 -2.50 10.05 -24.85
CA PHE A 90 -1.96 10.02 -23.49
C PHE A 90 -3.03 9.77 -22.42
N VAL A 91 -4.25 10.24 -22.61
CA VAL A 91 -5.30 10.18 -21.58
C VAL A 91 -5.82 8.76 -21.39
N VAL A 92 -6.04 8.02 -22.49
CA VAL A 92 -6.59 6.65 -22.44
C VAL A 92 -5.62 5.66 -21.77
N PRO A 93 -4.32 5.62 -22.10
CA PRO A 93 -3.36 4.79 -21.36
C PRO A 93 -3.18 5.22 -19.91
N MET A 94 -3.25 6.53 -19.64
CA MET A 94 -3.14 7.05 -18.28
C MET A 94 -4.29 6.59 -17.38
N LEU A 95 -5.51 6.47 -17.92
CA LEU A 95 -6.64 5.87 -17.21
C LEU A 95 -6.35 4.42 -16.80
N LEU A 96 -5.82 3.61 -17.72
CA LEU A 96 -5.46 2.22 -17.43
C LEU A 96 -4.35 2.16 -16.38
N LEU A 97 -3.31 2.98 -16.53
CA LEU A 97 -2.18 3.03 -15.62
C LEU A 97 -2.61 3.40 -14.19
N PHE A 98 -3.34 4.51 -14.01
CA PHE A 98 -3.80 4.92 -12.68
C PHE A 98 -4.82 3.97 -12.08
N GLY A 99 -5.66 3.32 -12.90
CA GLY A 99 -6.54 2.25 -12.45
C GLY A 99 -5.77 1.06 -11.87
N LEU A 100 -4.73 0.59 -12.58
CA LEU A 100 -3.87 -0.51 -12.14
C LEU A 100 -3.05 -0.13 -10.89
N ILE A 101 -2.49 1.08 -10.84
CA ILE A 101 -1.77 1.58 -9.66
C ILE A 101 -2.70 1.65 -8.45
N SER A 102 -3.93 2.18 -8.62
CA SER A 102 -4.91 2.26 -7.54
C SER A 102 -5.26 0.88 -7.00
N LEU A 103 -5.45 -0.12 -7.88
CA LEU A 103 -5.70 -1.50 -7.48
C LEU A 103 -4.53 -2.10 -6.69
N GLY A 104 -3.30 -1.91 -7.17
CA GLY A 104 -2.10 -2.38 -6.50
C GLY A 104 -1.89 -1.74 -5.13
N LEU A 105 -2.07 -0.42 -5.03
CA LEU A 105 -2.00 0.33 -3.78
C LEU A 105 -3.09 -0.09 -2.79
N ALA A 106 -4.32 -0.32 -3.26
CA ALA A 106 -5.42 -0.80 -2.42
C ALA A 106 -5.13 -2.20 -1.85
N ALA A 107 -4.63 -3.13 -2.67
CA ALA A 107 -4.24 -4.46 -2.21
C ALA A 107 -3.09 -4.40 -1.18
N TYR A 108 -2.08 -3.57 -1.45
CA TYR A 108 -0.96 -3.35 -0.56
C TYR A 108 -1.37 -2.73 0.79
N LEU A 109 -2.20 -1.69 0.75
CA LEU A 109 -2.74 -1.05 1.95
C LEU A 109 -3.59 -2.03 2.76
N THR A 110 -4.43 -2.83 2.10
CA THR A 110 -5.27 -3.84 2.77
C THR A 110 -4.43 -4.86 3.52
N LEU A 111 -3.33 -5.35 2.91
CA LEU A 111 -2.38 -6.23 3.57
C LEU A 111 -1.77 -5.58 4.82
N HIS A 112 -1.30 -4.33 4.70
CA HIS A 112 -0.69 -3.62 5.82
C HIS A 112 -1.69 -3.27 6.93
N LEU A 113 -2.94 -2.98 6.59
CA LEU A 113 -4.01 -2.81 7.57
C LEU A 113 -4.29 -4.11 8.30
N TRP A 114 -4.33 -5.25 7.58
CA TRP A 114 -4.49 -6.57 8.19
C TRP A 114 -3.33 -6.92 9.14
N LEU A 115 -2.08 -6.64 8.73
CA LEU A 115 -0.90 -6.80 9.58
C LEU A 115 -0.97 -5.91 10.83
N SER A 116 -1.40 -4.65 10.67
CA SER A 116 -1.59 -3.71 11.78
C SER A 116 -2.67 -4.19 12.75
N CYS A 117 -3.78 -4.72 12.23
CA CYS A 117 -4.88 -5.27 13.04
C CYS A 117 -4.49 -6.55 13.78
N THR A 118 -3.55 -7.34 13.26
CA THR A 118 -3.04 -8.56 13.91
C THR A 118 -1.78 -8.31 14.74
N ASN A 119 -1.35 -7.04 14.83
CA ASN A 119 -0.13 -6.57 15.49
C ASN A 119 1.11 -7.39 15.09
N GLN A 120 1.25 -7.70 13.80
CA GLN A 120 2.37 -8.45 13.22
C GLN A 120 3.15 -7.57 12.26
N THR A 121 4.48 -7.70 12.26
CA THR A 121 5.33 -7.05 11.26
C THR A 121 5.42 -7.89 9.99
N SER A 122 5.70 -7.28 8.82
CA SER A 122 5.90 -8.06 7.58
C SER A 122 7.01 -9.11 7.72
N THR A 123 8.06 -8.80 8.48
CA THR A 123 9.17 -9.73 8.74
C THR A 123 8.71 -10.90 9.62
N GLU A 124 7.88 -10.67 10.64
CA GLU A 124 7.31 -11.74 11.47
C GLU A 124 6.37 -12.67 10.68
N PHE A 125 5.65 -12.12 9.70
CA PHE A 125 4.80 -12.91 8.81
C PHE A 125 5.62 -13.80 7.87
N HIS A 126 6.67 -13.27 7.24
CA HIS A 126 7.50 -13.99 6.26
C HIS A 126 8.52 -14.94 6.90
N PHE A 127 9.08 -14.57 8.04
CA PHE A 127 10.03 -15.37 8.79
C PHE A 127 9.44 -15.75 10.15
N PRO A 128 8.56 -16.76 10.21
CA PRO A 128 8.22 -17.38 11.46
C PRO A 128 9.50 -18.05 11.99
N SER A 129 10.26 -17.32 12.80
CA SER A 129 11.65 -17.66 13.18
C SER A 129 11.84 -19.15 13.46
N SER A 130 12.81 -19.80 12.81
CA SER A 130 13.20 -21.19 13.09
C SER A 130 13.68 -21.38 14.54
N ARG A 131 14.08 -20.30 15.23
CA ARG A 131 14.35 -20.28 16.69
C ARG A 131 13.09 -20.41 17.56
N ARG A 132 11.88 -20.38 16.99
CA ARG A 132 10.66 -20.81 17.72
C ARG A 132 10.69 -22.30 18.02
N GLY A 133 11.37 -23.15 17.24
CA GLY A 133 11.35 -24.60 17.44
C GLY A 133 11.78 -25.06 18.84
N GLU A 134 12.77 -24.40 19.44
CA GLU A 134 13.26 -24.77 20.78
C GLU A 134 12.44 -24.17 21.93
N LEU A 135 11.91 -22.94 21.79
CA LEU A 135 11.03 -22.32 22.80
C LEU A 135 9.58 -22.83 22.73
N VAL A 136 9.08 -23.22 21.54
CA VAL A 136 7.72 -23.74 21.33
C VAL A 136 7.57 -25.19 21.82
N ARG A 137 8.66 -25.95 21.96
CA ARG A 137 8.61 -27.32 22.49
C ARG A 137 8.05 -27.40 23.92
N GLN A 138 8.01 -26.28 24.64
CA GLN A 138 7.48 -26.22 26.01
C GLN A 138 6.00 -25.76 26.12
N ARG A 139 5.37 -25.17 25.09
CA ARG A 139 3.95 -24.73 25.16
C ARG A 139 3.24 -24.82 23.80
N PRO A 140 2.45 -25.88 23.54
CA PRO A 140 2.05 -26.24 22.16
C PRO A 140 0.96 -25.38 21.50
N SER A 141 0.23 -24.52 22.23
CA SER A 141 -1.10 -24.11 21.71
C SER A 141 -1.42 -22.61 21.65
N TYR A 142 -0.48 -21.69 21.96
CA TYR A 142 -0.86 -20.28 22.21
C TYR A 142 -0.11 -19.18 21.40
N CYS A 143 0.95 -19.45 20.64
CA CYS A 143 1.83 -18.38 20.16
C CYS A 143 1.87 -18.15 18.64
N ARG A 144 0.70 -17.99 17.98
CA ARG A 144 0.66 -17.40 16.63
C ARG A 144 0.48 -15.86 16.66
N ARG A 145 0.04 -15.31 17.78
CA ARG A 145 -0.35 -13.89 17.96
C ARG A 145 0.17 -13.30 19.28
N TYR A 146 1.50 -13.28 19.47
CA TYR A 146 2.13 -12.87 20.74
C TYR A 146 1.90 -11.39 21.09
N TYR A 147 1.82 -10.52 20.08
CA TYR A 147 1.60 -9.08 20.27
C TYR A 147 0.12 -8.68 20.11
N ASP A 148 -0.78 -9.60 19.79
CA ASP A 148 -2.21 -9.29 19.64
C ASP A 148 -2.81 -8.98 21.02
N ARG A 149 -3.35 -7.77 21.20
CA ARG A 149 -3.99 -7.35 22.46
C ARG A 149 -5.47 -7.74 22.54
N GLY A 150 -5.98 -8.51 21.59
CA GLY A 150 -7.34 -9.04 21.62
C GLY A 150 -8.43 -8.06 21.16
N GLY A 151 -8.06 -6.90 20.59
CA GLY A 151 -9.01 -5.92 20.05
C GLY A 151 -8.43 -5.09 18.90
N LEU A 152 -9.22 -4.94 17.82
CA LEU A 152 -8.83 -4.21 16.60
C LEU A 152 -8.41 -2.76 16.89
N TRP A 153 -9.18 -2.06 17.72
CA TRP A 153 -8.85 -0.70 18.15
C TRP A 153 -7.62 -0.61 19.06
N ALA A 154 -7.39 -1.61 19.91
CA ALA A 154 -6.21 -1.63 20.79
C ALA A 154 -4.92 -1.81 19.97
N ASN A 155 -4.96 -2.65 18.93
CA ASN A 155 -3.84 -2.89 18.04
C ASN A 155 -3.57 -1.67 17.12
N LEU A 156 -4.63 -1.04 16.58
CA LEU A 156 -4.50 0.19 15.79
C LEU A 156 -4.01 1.38 16.63
N CYS A 157 -4.48 1.54 17.87
CA CYS A 157 -4.00 2.59 18.77
C CYS A 157 -2.53 2.40 19.18
N GLU A 158 -1.97 1.19 19.13
CA GLU A 158 -0.53 1.00 19.34
C GLU A 158 0.29 1.52 18.15
N VAL A 159 -0.23 1.35 16.94
CA VAL A 159 0.40 1.79 15.69
C VAL A 159 0.25 3.30 15.46
N PHE A 160 -0.95 3.84 15.69
CA PHE A 160 -1.29 5.25 15.44
C PHE A 160 -1.23 6.14 16.69
N GLY A 161 -1.19 5.55 17.88
CA GLY A 161 -1.25 6.30 19.13
C GLY A 161 0.09 6.90 19.53
N TYR A 162 -0.02 8.02 20.24
CA TYR A 162 1.03 8.83 20.89
C TYR A 162 1.90 8.06 21.92
N GLN A 163 1.73 6.74 22.07
CA GLN A 163 2.40 5.94 23.10
C GLN A 163 3.82 5.51 22.73
N THR A 164 4.21 5.49 21.44
CA THR A 164 5.57 5.14 21.04
C THR A 164 6.60 6.17 21.52
N THR A 165 6.25 7.47 21.56
CA THR A 165 7.15 8.52 22.09
C THR A 165 7.41 8.35 23.58
N ASN A 166 6.39 8.00 24.37
CA ASN A 166 6.53 7.75 25.81
C ASN A 166 7.21 6.41 26.09
N LEU A 167 6.86 5.34 25.37
CA LEU A 167 7.49 4.03 25.53
C LEU A 167 8.96 4.02 25.10
N LEU A 168 9.34 4.79 24.08
CA LEU A 168 10.74 4.95 23.68
C LEU A 168 11.51 5.89 24.59
N ARG A 169 10.88 6.93 25.17
CA ARG A 169 11.49 7.68 26.28
C ARG A 169 11.71 6.78 27.49
N GLU A 170 10.79 5.87 27.77
CA GLU A 170 10.88 4.91 28.86
C GLU A 170 11.93 3.83 28.56
N MET A 171 11.95 3.27 27.35
CA MET A 171 12.95 2.31 26.89
C MET A 171 14.34 2.93 26.77
N ARG A 172 14.47 4.18 26.31
CA ARG A 172 15.74 4.93 26.34
C ARG A 172 16.21 5.20 27.76
N ARG A 173 15.30 5.41 28.70
CA ARG A 173 15.60 5.52 30.14
C ARG A 173 15.94 4.17 30.79
N ARG A 174 15.41 3.06 30.26
CA ARG A 174 15.63 1.69 30.75
C ARG A 174 16.76 0.95 30.04
N LEU A 175 17.20 1.42 28.88
CA LEU A 175 18.41 0.96 28.22
C LEU A 175 19.57 1.43 29.09
N PRO A 176 20.37 0.51 29.67
CA PRO A 176 21.57 0.92 30.36
C PRO A 176 22.44 1.72 29.39
N ALA A 177 23.11 2.76 29.88
CA ALA A 177 24.06 3.60 29.15
C ALA A 177 25.32 2.84 28.65
N GLN A 178 25.21 1.53 28.43
CA GLN A 178 26.28 0.54 28.24
C GLN A 178 26.04 -0.28 26.96
N MET A 179 25.67 0.38 25.86
CA MET A 179 26.04 -0.11 24.53
C MET A 179 27.06 0.86 23.91
N GLU A 180 28.09 1.22 24.68
CA GLU A 180 29.40 1.40 24.07
C GLU A 180 29.86 -0.01 23.64
N PHE A 181 29.69 -0.32 22.37
CA PHE A 181 30.43 -1.40 21.76
C PHE A 181 31.90 -0.99 21.78
N LYS A 182 32.66 -1.46 22.77
CA LYS A 182 34.12 -1.51 22.65
C LYS A 182 34.43 -2.49 21.54
N THR A 183 34.72 -1.97 20.36
CA THR A 183 35.49 -2.69 19.35
C THR A 183 36.91 -2.83 19.91
N HIS A 184 37.32 -4.07 20.15
CA HIS A 184 38.74 -4.41 20.23
C HIS A 184 39.38 -4.34 18.84
#